data_AF-A0A7K4AKW3-F1
#
_entry.id   AF-A0A7K4AKW3-F1
#
_cell.length_a   1.000
_cell.length_b   1.000
_cell.length_c   1.000
_cell.angle_alpha   90.00
_cell.angle_beta   90.00
_cell.angle_gamma   90.00
#
_symmetry.space_group_name_H-M   'P 1'
#
loop_
_entity.id
_entity.type
_entity.pdbx_description
1 polymer ?
#
loop_
_entity_poly.entity_id
_entity_poly.type
_entity_poly.pdbx_seq_one_letter_code
_entity_poly.pdbx_strand_id
1 'polypeptide(L)'
;LPDVIDEIRKSEDILIVVGAEKVPAEVYQLADWNVAVGNQPHSEVAALAVFLDRLFLGRELFREFEGGLKIVPSSRGKEVIYPEFSSKDEEGGDEKSEYGDEAADDGLDEDDDQIANDADKNLLSW
;
A
#
# COMPACT_ATOMS: atom_id res chain seq x y z
N LEU A 1 -9.72 -21.00 22.48
CA LEU A 1 -8.45 -20.30 22.16
C LEU A 1 -7.27 -20.75 23.01
N PRO A 2 -7.26 -20.60 24.36
CA PRO A 2 -6.06 -20.87 25.16
C PRO A 2 -5.58 -22.32 25.05
N ASP A 3 -6.49 -23.25 24.77
CA ASP A 3 -6.21 -24.68 24.74
C ASP A 3 -5.37 -25.14 23.53
N VAL A 4 -5.36 -24.35 22.44
CA VAL A 4 -4.76 -24.75 21.15
C VAL A 4 -3.74 -23.76 20.61
N ILE A 5 -3.64 -22.56 21.18
CA ILE A 5 -2.82 -21.48 20.62
C ILE A 5 -1.32 -21.83 20.57
N ASP A 6 -0.82 -22.59 21.54
CA ASP A 6 0.58 -23.00 21.59
C ASP A 6 0.93 -24.08 20.56
N GLU A 7 -0.06 -24.86 20.12
CA GLU A 7 0.08 -25.81 19.02
C GLU A 7 0.09 -25.05 17.70
N ILE A 8 -0.91 -24.19 17.47
CA ILE A 8 -1.04 -23.39 16.25
C ILE A 8 0.21 -22.53 16.02
N ARG A 9 0.82 -21.96 17.08
CA ARG A 9 2.03 -21.13 16.96
C ARG A 9 3.26 -21.91 16.46
N LYS A 10 3.27 -23.25 16.55
CA LYS A 10 4.37 -24.08 16.04
C LYS A 10 4.26 -24.36 14.54
N SER A 11 3.11 -24.06 13.94
CA SER A 11 2.91 -24.19 12.49
C SER A 11 3.64 -23.07 11.76
N GLU A 12 4.22 -23.38 10.61
CA GLU A 12 4.94 -22.40 9.79
C GLU A 12 3.98 -21.52 9.00
N ASP A 13 3.08 -22.14 8.22
CA ASP A 13 2.08 -21.46 7.41
C ASP A 13 0.68 -21.64 8.02
N ILE A 14 -0.03 -20.53 8.21
CA ILE A 14 -1.35 -20.52 8.84
C ILE A 14 -2.33 -19.75 7.96
N LEU A 15 -3.41 -20.42 7.53
CA LEU A 15 -4.57 -19.79 6.92
C LEU A 15 -5.64 -19.58 7.98
N ILE A 16 -6.00 -18.33 8.24
CA ILE A 16 -7.07 -17.97 9.19
C ILE A 16 -8.34 -17.68 8.40
N VAL A 17 -9.39 -18.46 8.66
CA VAL A 17 -10.72 -18.21 8.11
C VAL A 17 -11.58 -17.53 9.17
N VAL A 18 -12.05 -16.32 8.86
CA VAL A 18 -13.05 -15.61 9.67
C VAL A 18 -14.36 -15.54 8.92
N GLY A 19 -15.44 -15.87 9.62
CA GLY A 19 -16.79 -15.83 9.08
C GLY A 19 -17.41 -14.44 9.15
N ALA A 20 -18.35 -14.19 8.24
CA ALA A 20 -19.33 -13.11 8.36
C ALA A 20 -20.66 -13.70 8.87
N GLU A 21 -21.80 -13.31 8.28
CA GLU A 21 -23.14 -13.69 8.73
C GLU A 21 -23.37 -15.21 8.84
N LYS A 22 -22.86 -16.00 7.88
CA LYS A 22 -22.99 -17.45 7.90
C LYS A 22 -21.81 -18.15 7.23
N VAL A 23 -21.17 -19.04 7.97
CA VAL A 23 -20.07 -19.87 7.47
C VAL A 23 -20.62 -21.22 7.00
N PRO A 24 -20.30 -21.69 5.78
CA PRO A 24 -20.67 -23.02 5.30
C PRO A 24 -20.14 -24.14 6.21
N ALA A 25 -20.89 -25.22 6.35
CA ALA A 25 -20.56 -26.30 7.28
C ALA A 25 -19.27 -27.04 6.87
N GLU A 26 -18.98 -27.08 5.57
CA GLU A 26 -17.80 -27.74 5.00
C GLU A 26 -16.50 -27.09 5.50
N VAL A 27 -16.50 -25.78 5.75
CA VAL A 27 -15.33 -25.06 6.28
C VAL A 27 -14.93 -25.61 7.64
N TYR A 28 -15.91 -25.90 8.50
CA TYR A 28 -15.65 -26.47 9.83
C TYR A 28 -15.06 -27.89 9.75
N GLN A 29 -15.36 -28.62 8.68
CA GLN A 29 -14.84 -29.99 8.47
C GLN A 29 -13.44 -29.99 7.85
N LEU A 30 -13.12 -28.98 7.02
CA LEU A 30 -11.82 -28.85 6.37
C LEU A 30 -10.75 -28.25 7.28
N ALA A 31 -11.15 -27.46 8.28
CA ALA A 31 -10.22 -26.81 9.19
C ALA A 31 -9.54 -27.80 10.15
N ASP A 32 -8.22 -27.72 10.28
CA ASP A 32 -7.46 -28.46 11.29
C ASP A 32 -7.86 -28.05 12.72
N TRP A 33 -8.21 -26.78 12.91
CA TRP A 33 -8.71 -26.25 14.19
C TRP A 33 -9.96 -25.40 14.02
N ASN A 34 -10.97 -25.66 14.85
CA ASN A 34 -12.12 -24.78 15.04
C ASN A 34 -11.97 -24.04 16.37
N VAL A 35 -11.60 -22.75 16.30
CA VAL A 35 -11.17 -21.99 17.49
C VAL A 35 -12.18 -20.92 17.86
N ALA A 36 -12.71 -21.00 19.08
CA ALA A 36 -13.53 -19.94 19.67
C ALA A 36 -12.64 -18.90 20.40
N VAL A 37 -12.83 -17.62 20.08
CA VAL A 37 -12.19 -16.47 20.75
C VAL A 37 -13.14 -15.94 21.82
N GLY A 38 -13.36 -16.75 22.86
CA GLY A 38 -14.48 -16.56 23.78
C GLY A 38 -15.75 -17.21 23.25
N ASN A 39 -16.78 -17.30 24.11
CA ASN A 39 -17.99 -18.09 23.83
C ASN A 39 -19.26 -17.22 23.67
N GLN A 40 -19.09 -15.92 23.47
CA GLN A 40 -20.19 -14.98 23.26
C GLN A 40 -20.18 -14.49 21.81
N PRO A 41 -21.34 -14.23 21.20
CA PRO A 41 -21.38 -13.66 19.86
C PRO A 41 -20.79 -12.24 19.87
N HIS A 42 -19.79 -12.00 19.03
CA HIS A 42 -19.14 -10.70 18.86
C HIS A 42 -18.56 -10.57 17.45
N SER A 43 -17.86 -9.46 17.18
CA SER A 43 -17.27 -9.19 15.87
C SER A 43 -16.15 -10.17 15.51
N GLU A 44 -16.16 -10.60 14.25
CA GLU A 44 -15.10 -11.28 13.52
C GLU A 44 -13.79 -10.49 13.50
N VAL A 45 -13.85 -9.15 13.41
CA VAL A 45 -12.67 -8.28 13.47
C VAL A 45 -12.03 -8.33 14.85
N ALA A 46 -12.87 -8.29 15.90
CA ALA A 46 -12.39 -8.42 17.28
C ALA A 46 -11.82 -9.83 17.54
N ALA A 47 -12.46 -10.87 17.00
CA ALA A 47 -11.98 -12.25 17.09
C ALA A 47 -10.58 -12.37 16.47
N LEU A 48 -10.41 -11.84 15.25
CA LEU A 48 -9.15 -11.87 14.54
C LEU A 48 -8.06 -11.08 15.27
N ALA A 49 -8.36 -9.86 15.74
CA ALA A 49 -7.40 -9.04 16.46
C ALA A 49 -6.88 -9.73 17.73
N VAL A 50 -7.78 -10.29 18.55
CA VAL A 50 -7.39 -11.02 19.77
C VAL A 50 -6.66 -12.31 19.43
N PHE A 51 -7.07 -13.02 18.38
CA PHE A 51 -6.36 -14.22 17.93
C PHE A 51 -4.91 -13.90 17.53
N LEU A 52 -4.70 -12.86 16.71
CA LEU A 52 -3.37 -12.45 16.26
C LEU A 52 -2.50 -11.95 17.41
N ASP A 53 -3.05 -11.18 18.36
CA ASP A 53 -2.36 -10.77 19.59
C ASP A 53 -1.85 -11.98 20.37
N ARG A 54 -2.68 -13.01 20.55
CA ARG A 54 -2.26 -14.25 21.23
C ARG A 54 -1.31 -15.11 20.42
N LEU A 55 -1.42 -15.09 19.10
CA LEU A 55 -0.51 -15.82 18.21
C LEU A 55 0.89 -15.22 18.28
N PHE A 56 1.01 -13.89 18.15
CA PHE A 56 2.28 -13.18 18.08
C PHE A 56 2.83 -12.70 19.43
N LEU A 57 2.04 -12.85 20.50
CA LEU A 57 2.36 -12.43 21.88
C LEU A 57 2.51 -10.90 21.99
N GLY A 58 1.65 -10.15 21.30
CA GLY A 58 1.64 -8.68 21.27
C GLY A 58 2.82 -8.03 20.54
N ARG A 59 3.73 -8.82 19.95
CA ARG A 59 4.93 -8.31 19.24
C ARG A 59 4.57 -7.60 17.94
N GLU A 60 3.43 -7.94 17.35
CA GLU A 60 2.91 -7.32 16.14
C GLU A 60 2.62 -5.82 16.30
N LEU A 61 2.27 -5.38 17.51
CA LEU A 61 2.01 -3.97 17.81
C LEU A 61 3.28 -3.09 17.77
N PHE A 62 4.45 -3.72 17.87
CA PHE A 62 5.75 -3.04 17.81
C PHE A 62 6.42 -3.19 16.44
N ARG A 63 5.74 -3.82 15.47
CA ARG A 63 6.29 -4.01 14.14
C ARG A 63 6.41 -2.67 13.42
N GLU A 64 7.59 -2.40 12.88
CA GLU A 64 7.81 -1.25 12.01
C GLU A 64 7.57 -1.64 10.55
N PHE A 65 7.01 -0.69 9.79
CA PHE A 65 6.76 -0.82 8.36
C PHE A 65 7.57 0.26 7.64
N GLU A 66 8.29 -0.13 6.59
CA GLU A 66 9.12 0.78 5.80
C GLU A 66 8.27 1.64 4.85
N GLY A 67 8.77 2.84 4.52
CA GLY A 67 8.18 3.70 3.48
C GLY A 67 6.86 4.38 3.83
N GLY A 68 6.33 4.16 5.04
CA GLY A 68 5.07 4.73 5.52
C GLY A 68 5.24 5.93 6.45
N LEU A 69 4.15 6.67 6.61
CA LEU A 69 3.97 7.62 7.71
C LEU A 69 3.99 6.88 9.06
N LYS A 70 4.67 7.46 10.06
CA LYS A 70 4.74 6.91 11.42
C LYS A 70 4.07 7.85 12.42
N ILE A 71 3.20 7.30 13.26
CA ILE A 71 2.62 8.04 14.38
C ILE A 71 3.51 7.83 15.60
N VAL A 72 3.91 8.91 16.26
CA VAL A 72 4.68 8.85 17.51
C VAL A 72 3.70 8.82 18.68
N PRO A 73 3.79 7.85 19.61
CA PRO A 73 2.97 7.86 20.81
C PRO A 73 3.23 9.12 21.65
N SER A 74 2.23 9.98 21.80
CA SER A 74 2.31 11.21 22.58
C SER A 74 1.26 11.18 23.69
N SER A 75 1.58 11.72 24.87
CA SER A 75 0.65 11.77 26.01
C SER A 75 -0.63 12.57 25.70
N ARG A 76 -0.52 13.60 24.86
CA ARG A 76 -1.63 14.40 24.33
C ARG A 76 -1.28 14.91 22.94
N GLY A 77 -2.26 14.95 22.04
CA GLY A 77 -2.08 15.41 20.66
C GLY A 77 -1.77 14.27 19.70
N LYS A 78 -1.37 14.63 18.47
CA LYS A 78 -0.99 13.70 17.41
C LYS A 78 0.29 14.21 16.77
N GLU A 79 1.35 13.42 16.89
CA GLU A 79 2.63 13.67 16.23
C GLU A 79 2.84 12.64 15.12
N VAL A 80 3.33 13.11 13.97
CA VAL A 80 3.38 12.35 12.72
C VAL A 80 4.71 12.61 12.02
N ILE A 81 5.45 11.54 11.70
CA ILE A 81 6.66 11.58 10.89
C ILE A 81 6.30 11.13 9.48
N TYR A 82 6.60 11.97 8.50
CA TYR A 82 6.46 11.66 7.07
C TYR A 82 7.81 11.19 6.53
N PRO A 83 7.86 10.14 5.70
CA PRO A 83 9.11 9.72 5.07
C PRO A 83 9.65 10.85 4.18
N GLU A 84 10.97 11.06 4.20
CA GLU A 84 11.60 11.99 3.26
C GLU A 84 11.53 11.39 1.85
N PHE A 85 10.76 12.01 0.97
CA PHE A 85 10.82 11.72 -0.46
C PHE A 85 12.07 12.41 -1.00
N SER A 86 13.17 11.67 -1.19
CA SER A 86 14.31 12.21 -1.93
C SER A 86 13.95 12.29 -3.41
N SER A 87 13.65 13.49 -3.90
CA SER A 87 13.64 13.79 -5.33
C SER A 87 15.08 13.74 -5.83
N LYS A 88 15.58 12.55 -6.16
CA LYS A 88 16.81 12.38 -6.93
C LYS A 88 16.44 12.11 -8.38
N ASP A 89 15.96 13.12 -9.07
CA ASP A 89 15.85 13.14 -10.53
C ASP A 89 16.02 14.57 -11.05
N GLU A 90 17.01 15.32 -10.54
CA GLU A 90 17.55 16.48 -11.27
C GLU A 90 19.07 16.56 -11.02
N GLU A 91 19.85 15.81 -11.81
CA GLU A 91 21.15 16.31 -12.26
C GLU A 91 20.98 16.70 -13.73
N GLY A 92 20.93 18.01 -13.96
CA GLY A 92 20.89 18.61 -15.28
C GLY A 92 22.28 18.81 -15.88
N GLY A 93 22.24 19.06 -17.20
CA GLY A 93 23.07 20.03 -17.90
C GLY A 93 24.59 19.84 -17.88
N ASP A 94 25.12 19.27 -18.96
CA ASP A 94 26.37 19.77 -19.54
C ASP A 94 26.05 20.31 -20.95
N GLU A 95 25.83 21.63 -21.01
CA GLU A 95 25.99 22.40 -22.24
C GLU A 95 27.49 22.43 -22.60
N LYS A 96 27.85 21.92 -23.78
CA LYS A 96 29.04 22.38 -24.48
C LYS A 96 28.63 22.96 -25.82
N SER A 97 28.66 24.29 -25.86
CA SER A 97 28.71 25.07 -27.09
C SER A 97 30.00 24.77 -27.85
N GLU A 98 29.91 24.39 -29.11
CA GLU A 98 31.02 24.46 -30.06
C GLU A 98 30.57 25.30 -31.25
N TYR A 99 31.17 26.50 -31.35
CA TYR A 99 31.05 27.44 -32.46
C TYR A 99 31.72 26.85 -33.72
N GLY A 100 31.01 26.83 -34.84
CA GLY A 100 31.57 26.58 -36.17
C GLY A 100 30.76 27.32 -37.24
N ASP A 101 31.37 28.35 -37.81
CA ASP A 101 30.91 29.09 -39.00
C ASP A 101 30.72 28.15 -40.22
N GLU A 102 29.66 28.36 -41.01
CA GLU A 102 29.75 28.83 -42.41
C GLU A 102 28.38 28.75 -43.14
N ALA A 103 27.84 29.96 -43.38
CA ALA A 103 27.24 30.53 -44.61
C ALA A 103 26.12 29.85 -45.44
N ALA A 104 25.25 30.77 -45.91
CA ALA A 104 24.39 30.77 -47.12
C ALA A 104 23.11 29.91 -47.03
N ASP A 105 21.92 30.29 -47.51
CA ASP A 105 21.39 31.43 -48.28
C ASP A 105 19.86 31.18 -48.40
N ASP A 106 19.08 32.23 -48.69
CA ASP A 106 17.67 32.26 -49.12
C ASP A 106 16.60 31.63 -48.19
N GLY A 107 15.48 32.26 -47.81
CA GLY A 107 14.76 33.40 -48.37
C GLY A 107 13.26 33.05 -48.37
N LEU A 108 12.42 34.01 -47.97
CA LEU A 108 10.94 34.09 -48.13
C LEU A 108 10.11 33.15 -47.22
N ASP A 109 8.91 33.47 -46.74
CA ASP A 109 8.05 34.67 -46.63
C ASP A 109 6.80 34.19 -45.86
N GLU A 110 6.13 35.11 -45.14
CA GLU A 110 4.66 35.12 -44.86
C GLU A 110 4.04 33.94 -44.07
N ASP A 111 2.91 34.05 -43.38
CA ASP A 111 2.20 35.07 -42.62
C ASP A 111 1.10 34.27 -41.88
N ASP A 112 0.70 34.76 -40.71
CA ASP A 112 -0.64 34.71 -40.12
C ASP A 112 -1.44 33.41 -39.82
N ASP A 113 -2.23 33.60 -38.77
CA ASP A 113 -3.57 33.04 -38.50
C ASP A 113 -3.76 31.69 -37.77
N GLN A 114 -3.79 31.82 -36.44
CA GLN A 114 -4.99 31.68 -35.59
C GLN A 114 -6.08 30.61 -35.85
N ILE A 115 -6.38 29.93 -34.73
CA ILE A 115 -7.70 29.46 -34.23
C ILE A 115 -8.18 28.04 -34.58
N ALA A 116 -8.21 27.23 -33.51
CA ALA A 116 -9.22 26.27 -33.03
C ALA A 116 -10.11 25.51 -34.04
N ASN A 117 -10.16 24.18 -33.89
CA ASN A 117 -11.33 23.51 -33.31
C ASN A 117 -11.10 22.01 -33.06
N ASP A 118 -11.52 21.60 -31.85
CA ASP A 118 -12.45 20.51 -31.59
C ASP A 118 -12.19 19.13 -32.23
N ALA A 119 -11.80 18.16 -31.39
CA ALA A 119 -12.49 16.86 -31.32
C ALA A 119 -11.82 15.95 -30.27
N ASP A 120 -12.55 15.80 -29.18
CA ASP A 120 -12.56 14.67 -28.26
C ASP A 120 -12.39 13.32 -29.00
N LYS A 121 -11.43 12.49 -28.59
CA LYS A 121 -11.43 11.01 -28.74
C LYS A 121 -10.23 10.32 -28.06
N ASN A 122 -10.56 9.23 -27.36
CA ASN A 122 -9.75 8.28 -26.59
C ASN A 122 -9.26 8.79 -25.22
N LEU A 123 -9.92 8.49 -24.09
CA LEU A 123 -10.64 7.27 -23.67
C LEU A 123 -9.82 5.98 -23.87
N LEU A 124 -9.18 5.58 -22.77
CA LEU A 124 -8.90 4.21 -22.33
C LEU A 124 -7.95 3.35 -23.18
N SER A 125 -6.72 3.20 -22.69
CA SER A 125 -6.08 1.88 -22.61
C SER A 125 -5.43 1.74 -21.24
N TRP A 126 -5.98 0.82 -20.44
CA TRP A 126 -5.34 0.24 -19.27
C TRP A 126 -4.09 -0.53 -19.67
#